data_AF-A0AAW6IBK9-F1
#
_entry.id   AF-A0AAW6IBK9-F1
#
_cell.length_a   1.000
_cell.length_b   1.000
_cell.length_c   1.000
_cell.angle_alpha   90.00
_cell.angle_beta   90.00
_cell.angle_gamma   90.00
#
_symmetry.space_group_name_H-M   'P 1'
#
loop_
_entity.id
_entity.type
_entity.pdbx_description
1 polymer ?
#
loop_
_entity_poly.entity_id
_entity_poly.type
_entity_poly.pdbx_seq_one_letter_code
_entity_poly.pdbx_strand_id
1 'polypeptide(L)'
;METNFSLIERLVWKYAGERVMAEYRFHPAREWRFDFAIPERHVAIEVEGGAFIGGRHVRTDGYLRDMEKYNEAAAAGWLVLRVLPSELLSTATLRLIVRACNKKERQLSQAASLKP
;
A
#
# COMPACT_ATOMS: atom_id res chain seq x y z
N MET A 1 -15.41 -6.60 22.16
CA MET A 1 -14.65 -5.39 21.75
C MET A 1 -14.83 -5.25 20.26
N GLU A 2 -15.80 -4.44 19.82
CA GLU A 2 -15.97 -4.14 18.40
C GLU A 2 -14.81 -3.23 17.99
N THR A 3 -13.79 -3.83 17.38
CA THR A 3 -12.69 -3.08 16.79
C THR A 3 -13.29 -2.22 15.68
N ASN A 4 -13.20 -0.90 15.82
CA ASN A 4 -13.77 0.07 14.90
C ASN A 4 -12.91 0.13 13.62
N PHE A 5 -12.97 -0.93 12.82
CA PHE A 5 -12.28 -1.02 11.54
C PHE A 5 -12.95 -0.08 10.53
N SER A 6 -12.13 0.65 9.77
CA SER A 6 -12.56 1.27 8.53
C SER A 6 -13.10 0.22 7.55
N LEU A 7 -13.89 0.66 6.57
CA LEU A 7 -14.50 -0.26 5.61
C LEU A 7 -13.44 -1.00 4.78
N ILE A 8 -12.32 -0.36 4.44
CA ILE A 8 -11.23 -1.02 3.72
C ILE A 8 -10.55 -2.10 4.56
N GLU A 9 -10.29 -1.85 5.85
CA GLU A 9 -9.75 -2.86 6.76
C GLU A 9 -10.66 -4.09 6.83
N ARG A 10 -11.97 -3.90 6.96
CA ARG A 10 -12.95 -5.00 6.96
C ARG A 10 -12.94 -5.80 5.66
N LEU A 11 -12.89 -5.12 4.51
CA LEU A 11 -12.94 -5.78 3.21
C LEU A 11 -11.63 -6.52 2.91
N VAL A 12 -10.47 -5.92 3.21
CA VAL A 12 -9.18 -6.59 3.03
C VAL A 12 -9.05 -7.78 3.96
N TRP A 13 -9.48 -7.67 5.23
CA TRP A 13 -9.54 -8.84 6.12
C TRP A 13 -10.42 -9.95 5.53
N LYS A 14 -11.63 -9.60 5.08
CA LYS A 14 -12.58 -10.57 4.52
C LYS A 14 -12.07 -11.29 3.28
N TYR A 15 -11.39 -10.58 2.36
CA TYR A 15 -11.04 -11.11 1.05
C TYR A 15 -9.57 -11.52 0.89
N ALA A 16 -8.67 -10.99 1.72
CA ALA A 16 -7.24 -11.31 1.69
C ALA A 16 -6.74 -11.99 2.98
N GLY A 17 -7.50 -11.94 4.09
CA GLY A 17 -7.03 -12.44 5.39
C GLY A 17 -5.91 -11.60 6.01
N GLU A 18 -5.69 -10.39 5.50
CA GLU A 18 -4.58 -9.54 5.87
C GLU A 18 -5.01 -8.39 6.78
N ARG A 19 -4.10 -7.98 7.67
CA ARG A 19 -4.30 -6.79 8.50
C ARG A 19 -3.83 -5.54 7.75
N VAL A 20 -4.71 -4.55 7.68
CA VAL A 20 -4.40 -3.23 7.13
C VAL A 20 -4.16 -2.26 8.30
N MET A 21 -3.23 -1.34 8.11
CA MET A 21 -2.92 -0.25 9.04
C MET A 21 -2.99 1.08 8.30
N ALA A 22 -3.72 2.04 8.84
CA ALA A 22 -3.75 3.40 8.30
C ALA A 22 -2.52 4.21 8.73
N GLU A 23 -2.13 5.23 7.95
CA GLU A 23 -1.07 6.21 8.29
C GLU A 23 0.27 5.56 8.68
N TYR A 24 0.61 4.46 8.00
CA TYR A 24 1.72 3.60 8.37
C TYR A 24 3.07 4.23 8.02
N ARG A 25 3.89 4.51 9.04
CA ARG A 25 5.26 5.01 8.86
C ARG A 25 6.18 3.87 8.46
N PHE A 26 6.62 3.84 7.21
CA PHE A 26 7.49 2.78 6.70
C PHE A 26 8.98 3.11 6.80
N HIS A 27 9.34 4.39 6.84
CA HIS A 27 10.73 4.82 6.86
C HIS A 27 11.21 5.08 8.31
N PRO A 28 12.42 4.63 8.70
CA PRO A 28 12.91 4.79 10.07
C PRO A 28 13.25 6.25 10.42
N ALA A 29 13.91 6.98 9.51
CA ALA A 29 14.38 8.35 9.73
C ALA A 29 13.43 9.46 9.22
N ARG A 30 12.67 9.21 8.14
CA ARG A 30 11.75 10.16 7.53
C ARG A 30 10.34 9.93 8.08
N GLU A 31 9.54 10.99 8.20
CA GLU A 31 8.16 10.91 8.70
C GLU A 31 7.14 10.49 7.63
N TRP A 32 7.59 9.85 6.54
CA TRP A 32 6.70 9.41 5.49
C TRP A 32 5.77 8.30 5.95
N ARG A 33 4.51 8.45 5.58
CA ARG A 33 3.43 7.50 5.85
C ARG A 33 2.76 7.10 4.55
N PHE A 34 2.34 5.85 4.46
CA PHE A 34 1.35 5.43 3.48
C PHE A 34 -0.05 5.65 4.07
N ASP A 35 -1.03 6.04 3.26
CA ASP A 35 -2.41 6.15 3.72
C ASP A 35 -2.91 4.83 4.32
N PHE A 36 -2.58 3.70 3.66
CA PHE A 36 -2.76 2.36 4.21
C PHE A 36 -1.58 1.43 3.88
N ALA A 37 -1.34 0.45 4.75
CA ALA A 37 -0.31 -0.57 4.54
C ALA A 37 -0.73 -1.94 5.07
N ILE A 38 -0.18 -2.99 4.46
CA ILE A 38 -0.18 -4.38 4.93
C ILE A 38 1.30 -4.75 5.17
N PRO A 39 1.85 -4.49 6.37
CA PRO A 39 3.30 -4.60 6.61
C PRO A 39 3.87 -6.00 6.40
N GLU A 40 3.15 -7.03 6.84
CA GLU A 40 3.55 -8.43 6.67
C GLU A 40 3.79 -8.79 5.19
N ARG A 41 3.02 -8.16 4.29
CA ARG A 41 3.13 -8.35 2.84
C ARG A 41 4.01 -7.32 2.14
N HIS A 42 4.42 -6.25 2.82
CA HIS A 42 5.09 -5.08 2.22
C HIS A 42 4.28 -4.51 1.05
N VAL A 43 2.97 -4.38 1.25
CA VAL A 43 2.05 -3.75 0.29
C VAL A 43 1.52 -2.46 0.89
N ALA A 44 1.58 -1.37 0.14
CA ALA A 44 1.03 -0.07 0.51
C ALA A 44 -0.12 0.31 -0.44
N ILE A 45 -1.09 1.07 0.06
CA ILE A 45 -2.17 1.67 -0.72
C ILE A 45 -2.16 3.18 -0.46
N GLU A 46 -1.93 3.97 -1.49
CA GLU A 46 -1.92 5.43 -1.48
C GLU A 46 -3.14 5.96 -2.24
N VAL A 47 -3.85 6.90 -1.63
CA VAL A 47 -5.08 7.49 -2.11
C VAL A 47 -4.80 8.89 -2.67
N GLU A 48 -4.66 8.95 -3.99
CA GLU A 48 -4.20 10.13 -4.72
C GLU A 48 -5.33 11.15 -4.93
N GLY A 49 -5.67 11.92 -3.89
CA GLY A 49 -6.76 12.91 -3.95
C GLY A 49 -6.43 14.20 -4.70
N GLY A 50 -5.15 14.56 -4.82
CA GLY A 50 -4.69 15.85 -5.35
C GLY A 50 -4.28 15.86 -6.83
N ALA A 51 -4.33 14.71 -7.50
CA ALA A 51 -3.75 14.54 -8.85
C ALA A 51 -4.43 15.40 -9.93
N PHE A 52 -5.72 15.73 -9.77
CA PHE A 52 -6.52 16.41 -10.80
C PHE A 52 -6.92 17.86 -10.49
N ILE A 53 -6.65 18.37 -9.28
CA ILE A 53 -7.15 19.69 -8.82
C ILE A 53 -6.01 20.67 -8.50
N GLY A 54 -4.84 20.54 -9.15
CA GLY A 54 -3.73 21.48 -8.92
C GLY A 54 -3.14 21.43 -7.50
N GLY A 55 -3.16 20.24 -6.87
CA GLY A 55 -2.70 20.04 -5.50
C GLY A 55 -1.17 20.00 -5.33
N ARG A 56 -0.71 19.63 -4.13
CA ARG A 56 0.72 19.49 -3.75
C ARG A 56 1.57 18.74 -4.78
N HIS A 57 1.00 17.72 -5.45
CA HIS A 57 1.69 16.90 -6.45
C HIS A 57 1.93 17.61 -7.80
N VAL A 58 1.33 18.79 -8.01
CA VAL A 58 1.52 19.62 -9.21
C VAL A 58 2.60 20.68 -8.99
N ARG A 59 2.93 21.01 -7.74
CA ARG A 59 4.08 21.87 -7.43
C ARG A 59 5.36 21.05 -7.50
N THR A 60 6.39 21.57 -8.17
CA THR A 60 7.67 20.87 -8.41
C THR A 60 8.27 20.28 -7.13
N ASP A 61 8.21 21.02 -6.01
CA ASP A 61 8.75 20.54 -4.72
C ASP A 61 7.97 19.38 -4.11
N GLY A 62 6.65 19.34 -4.29
CA GLY A 62 5.83 18.23 -3.81
C GLY A 62 6.11 16.98 -4.62
N TYR A 63 6.10 17.12 -5.94
CA TYR A 63 6.43 16.05 -6.87
C TYR A 63 7.82 15.43 -6.61
N LEU A 64 8.86 16.25 -6.42
CA LEU A 64 10.21 15.75 -6.11
C LEU A 64 10.28 14.98 -4.78
N ARG A 65 9.55 15.43 -3.75
CA ARG A 65 9.47 14.72 -2.46
C ARG A 65 8.71 13.39 -2.58
N ASP A 66 7.68 13.34 -3.42
CA ASP A 66 6.96 12.09 -3.68
C ASP A 66 7.83 11.10 -4.45
N MET A 67 8.62 11.58 -5.42
CA MET A 67 9.61 10.74 -6.09
C MET A 67 10.61 10.15 -5.10
N GLU A 68 11.15 10.96 -4.19
CA GLU A 68 12.05 10.50 -3.13
C GLU A 68 11.38 9.40 -2.27
N LYS A 69 10.17 9.67 -1.77
CA LYS A 69 9.39 8.74 -0.95
C LYS A 69 9.12 7.41 -1.68
N TYR A 70 8.68 7.46 -2.92
CA TYR A 70 8.32 6.25 -3.68
C TYR A 70 9.54 5.44 -4.09
N ASN A 71 10.66 6.09 -4.40
CA ASN A 71 11.92 5.40 -4.66
C ASN A 71 12.42 4.67 -3.41
N GLU A 72 12.38 5.32 -2.25
CA GLU A 72 12.78 4.68 -0.97
C GLU A 72 11.83 3.54 -0.59
N ALA A 73 10.52 3.69 -0.82
CA ALA A 73 9.56 2.60 -0.65
C ALA A 73 9.92 1.39 -1.53
N ALA A 74 10.20 1.63 -2.81
CA ALA A 74 10.58 0.58 -3.75
C ALA A 74 11.90 -0.09 -3.36
N ALA A 75 12.91 0.69 -2.97
CA ALA A 75 14.21 0.18 -2.50
C ALA A 75 14.06 -0.68 -1.24
N ALA A 76 13.14 -0.33 -0.34
CA ALA A 76 12.78 -1.11 0.84
C ALA A 76 11.85 -2.31 0.54
N GLY A 77 11.58 -2.62 -0.74
CA GLY A 77 10.81 -3.79 -1.16
C GLY A 77 9.29 -3.64 -1.06
N TRP A 78 8.79 -2.41 -0.91
CA TRP A 78 7.35 -2.15 -0.89
C TRP A 78 6.75 -2.16 -2.29
N LEU A 79 5.61 -2.86 -2.42
CA LEU A 79 4.71 -2.69 -3.56
C LEU A 79 3.69 -1.61 -3.22
N VAL A 80 3.80 -0.45 -3.87
CA VAL A 80 2.88 0.68 -3.66
C VAL A 80 1.78 0.67 -4.72
N LEU A 81 0.53 0.49 -4.29
CA LEU A 81 -0.67 0.61 -5.11
C LEU A 81 -1.20 2.04 -4.99
N ARG A 82 -1.39 2.73 -6.11
CA ARG A 82 -1.90 4.11 -6.14
C ARG A 82 -3.29 4.10 -6.74
N VAL A 83 -4.27 4.61 -6.01
CA VAL A 83 -5.69 4.61 -6.40
C VAL A 83 -6.30 5.98 -6.20
N LEU A 84 -7.38 6.25 -6.92
CA LEU A 84 -8.15 7.46 -6.66
C LEU A 84 -9.07 7.26 -5.45
N PRO A 85 -9.46 8.35 -4.75
CA PRO A 85 -10.44 8.28 -3.67
C PRO A 85 -11.74 7.56 -4.08
N SER A 86 -12.21 7.79 -5.32
CA SER A 86 -13.41 7.18 -5.89
C SER A 86 -13.28 5.67 -6.14
N GLU A 87 -12.06 5.15 -6.23
CA GLU A 87 -11.78 3.76 -6.58
C GLU A 87 -11.41 2.90 -5.37
N LEU A 88 -11.08 3.52 -4.22
CA LEU A 88 -10.52 2.85 -3.05
C LEU A 88 -11.32 1.61 -2.61
N LEU A 89 -12.65 1.72 -2.59
CA LEU A 89 -13.54 0.66 -2.16
C LEU A 89 -14.14 -0.16 -3.31
N SER A 90 -13.65 0.05 -4.54
CA SER A 90 -14.12 -0.68 -5.70
C SER A 90 -13.66 -2.15 -5.67
N THR A 91 -14.45 -3.03 -6.29
CA THR A 91 -14.07 -4.44 -6.46
C THR A 91 -12.77 -4.59 -7.26
N ALA A 92 -12.47 -3.65 -8.16
CA ALA A 92 -11.21 -3.65 -8.91
C ALA A 92 -10.01 -3.44 -7.97
N THR A 93 -10.07 -2.44 -7.08
CA THR A 93 -9.04 -2.18 -6.07
C THR A 93 -8.88 -3.34 -5.10
N LEU A 94 -9.98 -3.91 -4.61
CA LEU A 94 -9.91 -5.08 -3.72
C LEU A 94 -9.23 -6.28 -4.39
N ARG A 95 -9.56 -6.58 -5.66
CA ARG A 95 -8.88 -7.65 -6.41
C ARG A 95 -7.40 -7.35 -6.62
N LEU A 96 -7.04 -6.08 -6.85
CA LEU A 96 -5.66 -5.66 -6.98
C LEU A 96 -4.88 -5.90 -5.68
N ILE A 97 -5.46 -5.55 -4.52
CA ILE A 97 -4.86 -5.78 -3.19
C ILE A 97 -4.67 -7.27 -2.93
N VAL A 98 -5.67 -8.10 -3.18
CA VAL A 98 -5.57 -9.57 -3.02
C VAL A 98 -4.44 -10.13 -3.89
N ARG A 99 -4.38 -9.71 -5.16
CA ARG A 99 -3.31 -10.14 -6.08
C ARG A 99 -1.92 -9.71 -5.59
N ALA A 100 -1.80 -8.50 -5.05
CA ALA A 100 -0.56 -7.99 -4.48
C ALA A 100 -0.08 -8.84 -3.28
N CYS A 101 -0.99 -9.20 -2.37
CA CYS A 101 -0.67 -10.01 -1.20
C CYS A 101 -0.20 -11.43 -1.57
N ASN A 102 -0.80 -12.05 -2.58
CA ASN A 102 -0.50 -13.43 -2.99
C ASN A 102 0.84 -13.57 -3.74
N LYS A 103 1.45 -12.48 -4.22
CA LYS A 103 2.71 -12.53 -4.98
C LYS A 103 3.89 -13.00 -4.12
N LYS A 104 3.91 -12.61 -2.83
CA LYS A 104 4.98 -12.94 -1.88
C LYS A 104 4.97 -14.42 -1.48
N GLU A 105 3.79 -15.02 -1.38
CA GLU A 105 3.63 -16.45 -1.07
C GLU A 105 4.25 -17.34 -2.16
N ARG A 106 4.06 -17.01 -3.44
CA ARG A 106 4.71 -17.75 -4.55
C ARG A 106 6.23 -17.64 -4.52
N GLN A 107 6.78 -16.47 -4.19
CA GLN A 107 8.24 -16.28 -4.13
C GLN A 107 8.87 -17.02 -2.94
N LEU A 108 8.22 -17.02 -1.78
CA LEU A 108 8.68 -17.77 -0.60
C LEU A 108 8.61 -19.28 -0.82
N SER A 109 7.52 -19.79 -1.41
CA SER A 109 7.36 -21.21 -1.74
C SER A 109 8.37 -21.68 -2.78
N GLN A 110 8.69 -20.86 -3.77
CA GLN A 110 9.69 -21.17 -4.79
C GLN A 110 11.11 -21.17 -4.20
N ALA A 111 11.44 -20.21 -3.32
CA ALA A 111 12.72 -20.17 -2.61
C ALA A 111 12.88 -21.33 -1.60
N ALA A 112 11.80 -21.76 -0.95
CA ALA A 112 11.81 -22.92 -0.05
C ALA A 112 12.02 -24.25 -0.79
N SER A 113 11.52 -24.36 -2.03
CA SER A 113 11.68 -25.55 -2.90
C SER A 113 13.07 -25.64 -3.56
N LEU A 114 13.86 -24.57 -3.49
CA LEU A 114 15.23 -24.48 -4.03
C LEU A 114 16.32 -24.75 -2.99
N LYS A 115 15.96 -25.07 -1.73
CA LYS A 115 16.95 -25.53 -0.74
C LYS A 115 17.32 -26.99 -1.03
N PRO A 116 18.63 -27.32 -1.12
CA PRO A 116 19.11 -28.67 -1.43
C PRO A 116 18.75 -29.69 -0.36
#